data_AF-A0A2W1AJV6-F1
#
_entry.id   AF-A0A2W1AJV6-F1
#
_cell.length_a   1.000
_cell.length_b   1.000
_cell.length_c   1.000
_cell.angle_alpha   90.00
_cell.angle_beta   90.00
_cell.angle_gamma   90.00
#
_symmetry.space_group_name_H-M   'P 1'
#
loop_
_entity.id
_entity.type
_entity.pdbx_description
1 polymer ?
#
loop_
_entity_poly.entity_id
_entity_poly.type
_entity_poly.pdbx_seq_one_letter_code
_entity_poly.pdbx_strand_id
1 'polypeptide(L)'
;MRTIKNNLLNRVSSRISAQFDNRLIGITAALISALGYGSGAIVSKHVITNYTGPVTATAFSLLFGAILVFALFYKDLMFDFRSSPSKAWIPVIFTGISASIGVTFWFLSMVKLPLVMSAPIVGAYPLVSIILAWVFIRRLDRITWKTLSGALLVITGITLISIG
;
A
#
# COMPACT_ATOMS: atom_id res chain seq x y z
N MET A 1 -23.08 -44.42 1.95
CA MET A 1 -21.70 -43.99 1.56
C MET A 1 -21.67 -42.97 0.42
N ARG A 2 -22.52 -43.07 -0.63
CA ARG A 2 -22.60 -42.08 -1.73
C ARG A 2 -22.98 -40.64 -1.31
N THR A 3 -23.87 -40.49 -0.34
CA THR A 3 -24.39 -39.18 0.10
C THR A 3 -23.33 -38.30 0.81
N ILE A 4 -22.39 -38.92 1.53
CA ILE A 4 -21.31 -38.22 2.24
C ILE A 4 -20.27 -37.68 1.23
N LYS A 5 -19.97 -38.45 0.19
CA LYS A 5 -19.02 -38.06 -0.87
C LYS A 5 -19.51 -36.84 -1.65
N ASN A 6 -20.81 -36.78 -1.97
CA ASN A 6 -21.40 -35.64 -2.69
C ASN A 6 -21.41 -34.34 -1.85
N ASN A 7 -21.66 -34.44 -0.55
CA ASN A 7 -21.60 -33.27 0.35
C ASN A 7 -20.17 -32.73 0.54
N LEU A 8 -19.16 -33.62 0.54
CA LEU A 8 -17.75 -33.20 0.59
C LEU A 8 -17.32 -32.53 -0.71
N LEU A 9 -17.70 -33.07 -1.87
CA LEU A 9 -17.39 -32.48 -3.17
C LEU A 9 -18.02 -31.08 -3.34
N ASN A 10 -19.28 -30.90 -2.91
CA ASN A 10 -19.94 -29.58 -2.93
C ASN A 10 -19.33 -28.56 -1.96
N ARG A 11 -18.86 -28.99 -0.78
CA ARG A 11 -18.16 -28.08 0.16
C ARG A 11 -16.77 -27.69 -0.31
N VAL A 12 -16.09 -28.57 -1.05
CA VAL A 12 -14.79 -28.27 -1.63
C VAL A 12 -14.94 -27.34 -2.83
N SER A 13 -15.91 -27.57 -3.72
CA SER A 13 -16.12 -26.68 -4.87
C SER A 13 -16.56 -25.27 -4.44
N SER A 14 -17.42 -25.15 -3.42
CA SER A 14 -17.85 -23.84 -2.92
C SER A 14 -16.75 -23.06 -2.21
N ARG A 15 -15.85 -23.75 -1.49
CA ARG A 15 -14.65 -23.12 -0.91
C ARG A 15 -13.66 -22.68 -1.98
N ILE A 16 -13.49 -23.48 -3.04
CA ILE A 16 -12.62 -23.13 -4.16
C ILE A 16 -13.19 -21.92 -4.90
N SER A 17 -14.49 -21.90 -5.23
CA SER A 17 -15.11 -20.76 -5.93
C SER A 17 -15.05 -19.48 -5.10
N ALA A 18 -15.37 -19.53 -3.80
CA ALA A 18 -15.26 -18.39 -2.90
C ALA A 18 -13.80 -17.91 -2.73
N GLN A 19 -12.82 -18.82 -2.77
CA GLN A 19 -11.41 -18.46 -2.71
C GLN A 19 -10.92 -17.83 -4.03
N PHE A 20 -11.45 -18.29 -5.18
CA PHE A 20 -11.18 -17.69 -6.49
C PHE A 20 -11.80 -16.29 -6.60
N ASP A 21 -13.04 -16.09 -6.17
CA ASP A 21 -13.70 -14.78 -6.16
C ASP A 21 -12.92 -13.77 -5.30
N ASN A 22 -12.49 -14.17 -4.10
CA ASN A 22 -11.68 -13.30 -3.23
C ASN A 22 -10.31 -12.98 -3.83
N ARG A 23 -9.70 -13.92 -4.56
CA ARG A 23 -8.43 -13.67 -5.28
C ARG A 23 -8.62 -12.72 -6.46
N LEU A 24 -9.71 -12.87 -7.22
CA LEU A 24 -10.02 -11.98 -8.33
C LEU A 24 -10.26 -10.55 -7.84
N ILE A 25 -11.02 -10.37 -6.75
CA ILE A 25 -11.20 -9.06 -6.11
C ILE A 25 -9.85 -8.45 -5.75
N GLY A 26 -8.96 -9.22 -5.11
CA GLY A 26 -7.61 -8.75 -4.77
C GLY A 26 -6.76 -8.36 -5.99
N ILE A 27 -6.79 -9.17 -7.06
CA ILE A 27 -6.06 -8.89 -8.30
C ILE A 27 -6.63 -7.63 -8.98
N THR A 28 -7.96 -7.50 -9.08
CA THR A 28 -8.59 -6.31 -9.66
C THR A 28 -8.30 -5.06 -8.86
N ALA A 29 -8.32 -5.14 -7.52
CA ALA A 29 -7.97 -4.03 -6.65
C ALA A 29 -6.50 -3.62 -6.82
N ALA A 30 -5.59 -4.59 -6.96
CA ALA A 30 -4.17 -4.32 -7.22
C ALA A 30 -3.96 -3.62 -8.57
N LEU A 31 -4.66 -4.07 -9.63
CA LEU A 31 -4.57 -3.45 -10.96
C LEU A 31 -5.15 -2.02 -10.97
N ILE A 32 -6.32 -1.81 -10.37
CA ILE A 32 -6.93 -0.47 -10.23
C ILE A 32 -6.01 0.45 -9.44
N SER A 33 -5.42 -0.05 -8.35
CA SER A 33 -4.44 0.69 -7.55
C SER A 33 -3.21 1.06 -8.38
N ALA A 34 -2.65 0.12 -9.13
CA ALA A 34 -1.48 0.38 -9.98
C ALA A 34 -1.74 1.47 -11.02
N LEU A 35 -2.91 1.43 -11.67
CA LEU A 35 -3.34 2.47 -12.60
C LEU A 35 -3.50 3.82 -11.90
N GLY A 36 -4.10 3.84 -10.71
CA GLY A 36 -4.28 5.04 -9.89
C GLY A 36 -2.95 5.66 -9.46
N TYR A 37 -2.02 4.85 -8.94
CA TYR A 37 -0.69 5.31 -8.53
C TYR A 37 0.16 5.80 -9.71
N GLY A 38 0.10 5.11 -10.86
CA GLY A 38 0.85 5.50 -12.06
C GLY A 38 0.35 6.81 -12.67
N SER A 39 -0.96 6.88 -12.96
CA SER A 39 -1.57 8.09 -13.53
C SER A 39 -1.54 9.27 -12.55
N GLY A 40 -1.83 9.00 -11.27
CA GLY A 40 -1.79 9.98 -10.20
C GLY A 40 -0.42 10.63 -10.07
N ALA A 41 0.67 9.86 -10.09
CA ALA A 41 2.02 10.42 -9.98
C ALA A 41 2.37 11.39 -11.14
N ILE A 42 1.91 11.09 -12.37
CA ILE A 42 2.13 11.95 -13.54
C ILE A 42 1.36 13.27 -13.39
N VAL A 43 0.08 13.18 -13.02
CA VAL A 43 -0.78 14.37 -12.81
C VAL A 43 -0.25 15.19 -11.64
N SER A 44 0.09 14.56 -10.52
CA SER A 44 0.61 15.25 -9.33
C SER A 44 1.89 16.01 -9.64
N LYS A 45 2.85 15.40 -10.36
CA LYS A 45 4.04 16.11 -10.83
C LYS A 45 3.69 17.36 -11.63
N HIS A 46 2.78 17.22 -12.59
CA HIS A 46 2.38 18.34 -13.45
C HIS A 46 1.73 19.47 -12.62
N VAL A 47 0.87 19.13 -11.67
CA VAL A 47 0.19 20.12 -10.81
C VAL A 47 1.17 20.82 -9.87
N ILE A 48 2.08 20.08 -9.24
CA ILE A 48 3.01 20.61 -8.23
C ILE A 48 4.10 21.47 -8.87
N THR A 49 4.59 21.09 -10.07
CA THR A 49 5.61 21.92 -10.73
C THR A 49 5.04 23.23 -11.26
N ASN A 50 3.76 23.27 -11.68
CA ASN A 50 3.20 24.43 -12.38
C ASN A 50 2.29 25.33 -11.53
N TYR A 51 1.64 24.81 -10.48
CA TYR A 51 0.54 25.53 -9.82
C TYR A 51 0.64 25.62 -8.31
N THR A 52 1.43 24.78 -7.62
CA THR A 52 1.30 24.61 -6.17
C THR A 52 2.58 24.15 -5.49
N GLY A 53 2.91 24.66 -4.30
CA GLY A 53 4.04 24.17 -3.52
C GLY A 53 3.87 22.71 -3.03
N PRO A 54 4.96 21.98 -2.76
CA PRO A 54 4.90 20.57 -2.35
C PRO A 54 4.18 20.35 -1.00
N VAL A 55 4.23 21.32 -0.08
CA VAL A 55 3.56 21.24 1.22
C VAL A 55 2.05 21.37 1.08
N THR A 56 1.57 22.31 0.25
CA THR A 56 0.13 22.49 0.00
C THR A 56 -0.45 21.31 -0.77
N ALA A 57 0.28 20.77 -1.75
CA ALA A 57 -0.12 19.54 -2.43
C ALA A 57 -0.22 18.34 -1.48
N THR A 58 0.71 18.22 -0.53
CA THR A 58 0.64 17.19 0.52
C THR A 58 -0.61 17.33 1.37
N ALA A 59 -0.92 18.55 1.83
CA ALA A 59 -2.09 18.82 2.66
C ALA A 59 -3.38 18.44 1.94
N PHE A 60 -3.56 18.86 0.68
CA PHE A 60 -4.73 18.48 -0.11
C PHE A 60 -4.80 16.98 -0.37
N SER A 61 -3.69 16.34 -0.74
CA SER A 61 -3.65 14.89 -0.99
C SER A 61 -4.05 14.09 0.25
N LEU A 62 -3.56 14.47 1.43
CA LEU A 62 -3.90 13.81 2.68
C LEU A 62 -5.33 14.11 3.11
N LEU A 63 -5.83 15.32 2.88
CA LEU A 63 -7.20 15.70 3.19
C LEU A 63 -8.21 14.91 2.34
N PHE A 64 -8.03 14.87 1.02
CA PHE A 64 -8.89 14.08 0.14
C PHE A 64 -8.74 12.58 0.40
N GLY A 65 -7.53 12.10 0.66
CA GLY A 65 -7.29 10.72 1.06
C GLY A 65 -8.03 10.35 2.35
N ALA A 66 -7.98 11.21 3.37
CA ALA A 66 -8.69 11.02 4.63
C ALA A 66 -10.20 11.02 4.42
N ILE A 67 -10.75 11.94 3.61
CA ILE A 67 -12.19 11.97 3.29
C ILE A 67 -12.62 10.68 2.59
N LEU A 68 -11.85 10.19 1.62
CA LEU A 68 -12.18 8.96 0.89
C LEU A 68 -12.13 7.73 1.81
N VAL A 69 -11.08 7.60 2.62
CA VAL A 69 -10.95 6.49 3.58
C VAL A 69 -12.05 6.57 4.63
N PHE A 70 -12.36 7.78 5.12
CA PHE A 70 -13.45 8.00 6.06
C PHE A 70 -14.80 7.60 5.44
N ALA A 71 -15.10 8.03 4.22
CA ALA A 71 -16.34 7.68 3.54
C ALA A 71 -16.49 6.16 3.35
N LEU A 72 -15.39 5.45 3.08
CA LEU A 72 -15.40 4.00 2.85
C LEU A 72 -15.52 3.19 4.15
N PHE A 73 -14.87 3.64 5.24
CA PHE A 73 -14.74 2.88 6.50
C PHE A 73 -15.35 3.58 7.73
N TYR A 74 -16.28 4.53 7.54
CA TYR A 74 -16.82 5.31 8.67
C TYR A 74 -17.45 4.42 9.75
N LYS A 75 -18.12 3.32 9.36
CA LYS A 75 -18.79 2.40 10.30
C LYS A 75 -17.79 1.66 11.18
N ASP A 76 -16.73 1.14 10.58
CA ASP A 76 -15.68 0.41 11.28
C ASP A 76 -14.92 1.35 12.21
N LEU A 77 -14.66 2.59 11.77
CA LEU A 77 -14.02 3.61 12.58
C LEU A 77 -14.85 3.98 13.83
N MET A 78 -16.17 4.10 13.71
CA MET A 78 -17.05 4.38 14.86
C MET A 78 -17.05 3.24 15.88
N PHE A 79 -16.93 1.99 15.41
CA PHE A 79 -16.80 0.82 16.27
C PHE A 79 -15.44 0.80 16.98
N ASP A 80 -14.36 0.95 16.22
CA ASP A 80 -12.99 0.95 16.74
C ASP A 80 -12.73 2.09 17.72
N PHE A 81 -13.36 3.26 17.51
CA PHE A 81 -13.25 4.40 18.43
C PHE A 81 -13.84 4.10 19.81
N ARG A 82 -14.94 3.33 19.87
CA ARG A 82 -15.60 2.95 21.14
C ARG A 82 -14.89 1.79 21.85
N SER A 83 -14.28 0.88 21.09
CA SER A 83 -13.67 -0.33 21.65
C SER A 83 -12.16 -0.21 21.88
N SER A 84 -11.50 0.82 21.36
CA SER A 84 -10.04 0.94 21.45
C SER A 84 -9.54 1.45 22.81
N PRO A 85 -8.52 0.82 23.40
CA PRO A 85 -7.84 1.34 24.59
C PRO A 85 -7.12 2.66 24.27
N SER A 86 -7.13 3.60 25.22
CA SER A 86 -6.53 4.93 25.05
C SER A 86 -5.06 4.93 24.60
N LYS A 87 -4.32 3.88 24.95
CA LYS A 87 -2.91 3.69 24.57
C LYS A 87 -2.71 3.38 23.08
N ALA A 88 -3.74 2.90 22.38
CA ALA A 88 -3.66 2.61 20.94
C ALA A 88 -3.59 3.88 20.08
N TRP A 89 -3.99 5.03 20.61
CA TRP A 89 -3.97 6.30 19.87
C TRP A 89 -2.56 6.86 19.66
N ILE A 90 -1.63 6.54 20.56
CA ILE A 90 -0.24 7.00 20.48
C ILE A 90 0.42 6.51 19.17
N PRO A 91 0.48 5.20 18.87
CA PRO A 91 1.07 4.74 17.61
C PRO A 91 0.29 5.25 16.39
N VAL A 92 -1.03 5.42 16.47
CA VAL A 92 -1.83 5.98 15.37
C VAL A 92 -1.38 7.41 15.03
N ILE A 93 -1.20 8.27 16.04
CA ILE A 93 -0.70 9.64 15.82
C ILE A 93 0.71 9.62 15.20
N PHE A 94 1.60 8.78 15.72
CA PHE A 94 2.96 8.63 15.17
C PHE A 94 2.94 8.18 13.71
N THR A 95 2.04 7.25 13.34
CA THR A 95 1.90 6.80 11.94
C THR A 95 1.41 7.92 11.03
N GLY A 96 0.47 8.76 11.49
CA GLY A 96 -0.04 9.90 10.73
C GLY A 96 1.01 10.98 10.49
N ILE A 97 1.81 11.30 11.52
CA ILE A 97 2.93 12.25 11.40
C ILE A 97 3.98 11.70 10.42
N SER A 98 4.37 10.43 10.59
CA SER A 98 5.34 9.77 9.72
C SER A 98 4.87 9.74 8.25
N ALA A 99 3.59 9.41 8.01
CA ALA A 99 3.01 9.42 6.67
C ALA A 99 3.03 10.83 6.06
N SER A 100 2.70 11.86 6.83
CA SER A 100 2.69 13.24 6.35
C SER A 100 4.08 13.72 5.93
N ILE A 101 5.10 13.39 6.73
CA ILE A 101 6.50 13.66 6.42
C ILE A 101 6.92 12.92 5.15
N GLY A 102 6.56 11.63 5.04
CA GLY A 102 6.88 10.80 3.88
C GLY A 102 6.30 11.35 2.57
N VAL A 103 5.00 11.70 2.55
CA VAL A 103 4.34 12.26 1.37
C VAL A 103 4.93 13.62 1.00
N THR A 104 5.28 14.46 2.00
CA THR A 104 5.93 15.75 1.74
C THR A 104 7.29 15.58 1.07
N PHE A 105 8.13 14.66 1.57
CA PHE A 105 9.42 14.37 0.95
C PHE A 105 9.27 13.77 -0.44
N TRP A 106 8.24 12.95 -0.67
CA TRP A 106 7.94 12.42 -1.98
C TRP A 106 7.62 13.52 -2.99
N PHE A 107 6.71 14.44 -2.65
CA PHE A 107 6.42 15.57 -3.53
C PHE A 107 7.60 16.54 -3.68
N LEU A 108 8.41 16.74 -2.64
CA LEU A 108 9.65 17.51 -2.76
C LEU A 108 10.64 16.85 -3.74
N SER A 109 10.72 15.52 -3.76
CA SER A 109 11.56 14.79 -4.71
C SER A 109 11.10 15.02 -6.16
N MET A 110 9.78 15.09 -6.39
CA MET A 110 9.23 15.36 -7.72
C MET A 110 9.55 16.76 -8.25
N VAL A 111 9.70 17.73 -7.35
CA VAL A 111 10.11 19.10 -7.70
C VAL A 111 11.59 19.14 -8.10
N LYS A 112 12.45 18.38 -7.41
CA LYS A 112 13.90 18.42 -7.61
C LYS A 112 14.42 17.46 -8.68
N LEU A 113 13.76 16.32 -8.88
CA LEU A 113 14.19 15.26 -9.81
C LEU A 113 13.10 14.94 -10.84
N PRO A 114 13.45 14.53 -12.07
CA PRO A 114 12.51 13.94 -13.04
C PRO A 114 11.74 12.75 -12.47
N LEU A 115 10.47 12.59 -12.86
CA LEU A 115 9.62 11.47 -12.40
C LEU A 115 10.23 10.10 -12.68
N VAL A 116 10.87 9.98 -13.84
CA VAL A 116 11.51 8.75 -14.34
C VAL A 116 12.62 8.29 -13.39
N MET A 117 13.27 9.22 -12.67
CA MET A 117 14.28 8.89 -11.68
C MET A 117 13.68 8.73 -10.27
N SER A 118 12.66 9.50 -9.91
CA SER A 118 12.04 9.42 -8.58
C SER A 118 11.15 8.18 -8.40
N ALA A 119 10.46 7.73 -9.45
CA ALA A 119 9.52 6.61 -9.36
C ALA A 119 10.20 5.27 -9.02
N PRO A 120 11.34 4.89 -9.65
CA PRO A 120 12.08 3.69 -9.27
C PRO A 120 12.63 3.76 -7.85
N ILE A 121 13.17 4.91 -7.43
CA ILE A 121 13.68 5.13 -6.07
C ILE A 121 12.57 4.89 -5.04
N VAL A 122 11.38 5.42 -5.29
CA VAL A 122 10.23 5.22 -4.41
C VAL A 122 9.78 3.78 -4.45
N GLY A 123 9.79 3.14 -5.62
CA GLY A 123 9.50 1.71 -5.80
C GLY A 123 10.39 0.78 -4.96
N ALA A 124 11.53 1.26 -4.44
CA ALA A 124 12.39 0.52 -3.52
C ALA A 124 11.88 0.47 -2.07
N TYR A 125 10.75 1.13 -1.75
CA TYR A 125 10.15 1.10 -0.40
C TYR A 125 9.94 -0.31 0.18
N PRO A 126 9.64 -1.39 -0.59
CA PRO A 126 9.49 -2.73 -0.03
C PRO A 126 10.77 -3.24 0.64
N LEU A 127 11.96 -2.84 0.16
CA LEU A 127 13.23 -3.23 0.77
C LEU A 127 13.42 -2.57 2.12
N VAL A 128 13.16 -1.27 2.17
CA VAL A 128 13.17 -0.50 3.43
C VAL A 128 12.15 -1.09 4.39
N SER A 129 10.95 -1.44 3.91
CA SER A 129 9.91 -2.09 4.71
C SER A 129 10.34 -3.45 5.26
N ILE A 130 11.00 -4.31 4.47
CA ILE A 130 11.54 -5.60 4.93
C ILE A 130 12.60 -5.40 6.01
N ILE A 131 13.51 -4.44 5.83
CA ILE A 131 14.54 -4.11 6.83
C ILE A 131 13.89 -3.63 8.13
N LEU A 132 12.93 -2.70 8.05
CA LEU A 132 12.21 -2.20 9.22
C LEU A 132 11.40 -3.31 9.89
N ALA A 133 10.71 -4.16 9.13
CA ALA A 133 9.99 -5.30 9.66
C ALA A 133 10.94 -6.27 10.38
N TRP A 134 12.13 -6.53 9.84
CA TRP A 134 13.14 -7.33 10.52
C TRP A 134 13.61 -6.70 11.84
N VAL A 135 13.80 -5.37 11.87
CA VAL A 135 14.25 -4.65 13.07
C VAL A 135 13.15 -4.62 14.16
N PHE A 136 11.92 -4.26 13.78
CA PHE A 136 10.82 -3.99 14.73
C PHE A 136 9.93 -5.21 15.02
N ILE A 137 9.68 -6.06 14.04
CA ILE A 137 8.70 -7.17 14.09
C ILE A 137 9.40 -8.53 14.35
N ARG A 138 10.71 -8.52 14.61
CA ARG A 138 11.71 -9.59 14.90
C ARG A 138 11.23 -10.96 15.44
N ARG A 139 10.03 -11.07 16.01
CA ARG A 139 9.40 -12.30 16.53
C ARG A 139 8.31 -12.94 15.67
N LEU A 140 7.72 -12.27 14.66
CA LEU A 140 6.58 -12.83 13.90
C LEU A 140 6.90 -13.26 12.46
N ASP A 141 7.81 -12.59 11.76
CA ASP A 141 8.13 -12.96 10.37
C ASP A 141 9.41 -13.78 10.27
N ARG A 142 9.26 -15.08 9.98
CA ARG A 142 10.38 -15.86 9.44
C ARG A 142 10.59 -15.37 8.01
N ILE A 143 11.65 -14.59 7.77
CA ILE A 143 12.08 -14.23 6.42
C ILE A 143 12.30 -15.55 5.66
N THR A 144 11.35 -15.90 4.79
CA THR A 144 11.45 -17.11 3.99
C THR A 144 12.27 -16.83 2.74
N TRP A 145 12.91 -17.86 2.20
CA TRP A 145 13.63 -17.77 0.92
C TRP A 145 12.76 -17.21 -0.23
N LYS A 146 11.43 -17.39 -0.15
CA LYS A 146 10.46 -16.83 -1.11
C LYS A 146 10.33 -15.30 -0.98
N THR A 147 10.40 -14.75 0.23
CA THR A 147 10.39 -13.31 0.47
C THR A 147 11.68 -12.67 -0.07
N LEU A 148 12.82 -13.35 0.14
CA LEU A 148 14.11 -12.88 -0.35
C LEU A 148 14.18 -12.90 -1.89
N SER A 149 13.68 -13.95 -2.54
CA SER A 149 13.63 -14.01 -4.01
C SER A 149 12.71 -12.94 -4.60
N GLY A 150 11.56 -12.69 -3.97
CA GLY A 150 10.67 -11.58 -4.35
C GLY A 150 11.36 -10.21 -4.20
N ALA A 151 12.08 -9.99 -3.11
CA ALA A 151 12.84 -8.75 -2.89
C ALA A 151 13.94 -8.54 -3.94
N LEU A 152 14.69 -9.58 -4.30
CA LEU A 152 15.69 -9.54 -5.37
C LEU A 152 15.07 -9.22 -6.73
N LEU A 153 13.90 -9.78 -7.02
CA LEU A 153 13.17 -9.51 -8.26
C LEU A 153 12.71 -8.04 -8.32
N VAL A 154 12.23 -7.49 -7.20
CA VAL A 154 11.90 -6.07 -7.08
C VAL A 154 13.11 -5.17 -7.30
N ILE A 155 14.27 -5.47 -6.67
CA ILE A 155 15.52 -4.73 -6.90
C ILE A 155 15.89 -4.74 -8.38
N THR A 156 15.86 -5.92 -8.99
CA THR A 156 16.22 -6.10 -10.40
C THR A 156 15.29 -5.31 -11.32
N GLY A 157 13.98 -5.30 -11.05
CA GLY A 157 13.04 -4.49 -11.82
C GLY A 157 13.31 -3.00 -11.69
N ILE A 158 13.56 -2.52 -10.46
CA ILE A 158 13.85 -1.11 -10.18
C ILE A 158 15.14 -0.66 -10.87
N THR A 159 16.22 -1.46 -10.80
CA THR A 159 17.48 -1.12 -11.47
C THR A 159 17.33 -1.07 -12.98
N LEU A 160 16.57 -2.00 -13.57
CA LEU A 160 16.32 -2.04 -15.01
C LEU A 160 15.54 -0.79 -15.48
N ILE A 161 14.52 -0.38 -14.73
CA ILE A 161 13.73 0.84 -15.01
C ILE A 161 14.58 2.11 -14.78
N SER A 162 15.53 2.08 -13.83
CA SER A 162 16.36 3.26 -13.54
C SER A 162 17.44 3.51 -14.59
N ILE A 163 17.88 2.47 -15.31
CA ILE A 163 18.95 2.53 -16.31
C ILE A 163 18.40 2.77 -17.73
N GLY A 164 17.20 2.25 -18.03
CA GLY A 164 16.53 2.41 -19.33
C GLY A 164 15.75 3.70 -19.46
#